data_AF-A0A357M9F2-F1
#
_entry.id   AF-A0A357M9F2-F1
#
_cell.length_a   1.000
_cell.length_b   1.000
_cell.length_c   1.000
_cell.angle_alpha   90.00
_cell.angle_beta   90.00
_cell.angle_gamma   90.00
#
_symmetry.space_group_name_H-M   'P 1'
#
loop_
_entity.id
_entity.type
_entity.pdbx_description
1 polymer ?
#
loop_
_entity_poly.entity_id
_entity_poly.type
_entity_poly.pdbx_seq_one_letter_code
_entity_poly.pdbx_strand_id
1 'polypeptide(L)' 'MNVEVFTTPTCEDCRNFKKFLSEHHILFTEFNIAVHPEHADTLFNRTGKRLVP' A
#
# COMPACT_ATOMS: atom_id res chain seq x y z
N MET A 1 14.06 -9.04 0.33
CA MET A 1 12.74 -8.76 0.93
C MET A 1 12.11 -7.67 0.10
N ASN A 2 10.90 -7.89 -0.44
CA ASN A 2 10.18 -6.88 -1.22
C ASN A 2 8.88 -6.56 -0.49
N VAL A 3 8.77 -5.35 0.06
CA VAL A 3 7.56 -4.90 0.77
C VAL A 3 6.68 -4.18 -0.25
N GLU A 4 5.46 -4.67 -0.45
CA GLU A 4 4.46 -4.04 -1.32
C GLU A 4 3.44 -3.34 -0.43
N VAL A 5 3.24 -2.04 -0.66
CA VAL A 5 2.34 -1.22 0.15
C VAL A 5 1.22 -0.70 -0.72
N PHE A 6 0.00 -1.19 -0.49
CA PHE A 6 -1.18 -0.69 -1.18
C PHE A 6 -1.67 0.57 -0.47
N THR A 7 -1.90 1.66 -1.21
CA THR A 7 -2.25 2.96 -0.62
C THR A 7 -3.41 3.63 -1.35
N THR A 8 -4.00 4.63 -0.69
CA THR A 8 -4.89 5.61 -1.31
C THR A 8 -4.42 7.02 -0.94
N PRO A 9 -4.65 8.03 -1.80
CA PRO A 9 -4.06 9.37 -1.62
C PRO A 9 -4.57 10.10 -0.36
N THR A 10 -5.78 9.81 0.08
CA THR A 10 -6.40 10.48 1.24
C THR A 10 -6.14 9.76 2.57
N CYS A 11 -5.62 8.54 2.54
CA CYS A 11 -5.41 7.69 3.72
C CYS A 11 -4.22 8.18 4.58
N GLU A 12 -4.52 8.57 5.82
CA GLU A 12 -3.50 9.04 6.78
C GLU A 12 -2.61 7.90 7.29
N ASP A 13 -3.21 6.74 7.60
CA ASP A 13 -2.47 5.56 8.05
C ASP A 13 -1.47 5.09 6.99
N CYS A 14 -1.82 5.18 5.72
CA CYS A 14 -0.95 4.85 4.59
C CYS A 14 0.28 5.78 4.56
N ARG A 15 0.13 7.07 4.88
CA ARG A 15 1.25 8.00 4.98
C ARG A 15 2.15 7.66 6.17
N ASN A 16 1.55 7.36 7.33
CA ASN A 16 2.29 6.99 8.54
C ASN A 16 3.08 5.69 8.35
N PHE A 17 2.48 4.69 7.69
CA PHE A 17 3.13 3.42 7.41
C PHE A 17 4.32 3.57 6.46
N LYS A 18 4.17 4.33 5.36
CA LYS A 18 5.29 4.64 4.45
C LYS A 18 6.42 5.39 5.16
N LYS A 19 6.08 6.33 6.04
CA LYS A 19 7.05 7.07 6.84
C LYS A 19 7.85 6.13 7.74
N PHE A 20 7.17 5.23 8.47
CA PHE A 20 7.80 4.20 9.30
C PHE A 20 8.78 3.33 8.48
N LEU A 21 8.35 2.81 7.32
CA LEU A 21 9.23 2.01 6.46
C LEU A 21 10.46 2.79 6.01
N SER A 22 10.27 4.05 5.64
CA SER A 22 11.36 4.94 5.22
C SER A 22 12.35 5.22 6.36
N GLU A 23 11.86 5.50 7.58
CA GLU A 23 12.69 5.74 8.77
C GLU A 23 13.54 4.52 9.14
N HIS A 24 13.00 3.32 8.94
CA HIS A 24 13.71 2.06 9.16
C HIS A 24 14.57 1.61 7.95
N HIS A 25 14.69 2.43 6.90
CA HIS A 25 15.43 2.11 5.67
C HIS A 25 14.94 0.82 4.99
N ILE A 26 13.66 0.51 5.13
CA ILE A 26 13.03 -0.65 4.50
C ILE A 26 12.61 -0.24 3.10
N LEU A 27 13.16 -0.92 2.09
CA LEU A 27 12.75 -0.74 0.70
C LEU A 27 11.33 -1.26 0.51
N PHE A 28 10.47 -0.43 -0.06
CA PHE A 28 9.10 -0.79 -0.38
C PHE A 28 8.66 -0.22 -1.73
N THR A 29 7.68 -0.90 -2.35
CA THR A 29 7.01 -0.47 -3.57
C THR A 29 5.60 0.01 -3.21
N GLU A 30 5.25 1.22 -3.61
CA GLU A 30 3.92 1.78 -3.40
C GLU A 30 2.99 1.45 -4.57
N PHE A 31 1.81 0.91 -4.27
CA PHE A 31 0.73 0.65 -5.22
C PHE A 31 -0.51 1.47 -4.85
N ASN A 32 -0.72 2.58 -5.55
CA ASN A 32 -1.89 3.41 -5.32
C ASN A 32 -3.13 2.83 -5.99
N ILE A 33 -4.01 2.21 -5.21
CA ILE A 33 -5.21 1.54 -5.72
C ILE A 33 -6.31 2.52 -6.17
N ALA A 34 -6.23 3.80 -5.80
CA ALA A 34 -7.17 4.82 -6.27
C ALA A 34 -6.82 5.34 -7.67
N VAL A 35 -5.54 5.29 -8.05
CA VAL A 35 -5.06 5.67 -9.39
C VAL A 35 -5.05 4.46 -10.32
N HIS A 36 -4.68 3.29 -9.79
CA HIS A 36 -4.53 2.04 -10.51
C HIS A 36 -5.49 0.97 -9.95
N PRO A 37 -6.74 0.91 -10.44
CA PRO A 37 -7.74 -0.04 -9.95
C PRO A 37 -7.33 -1.50 -10.10
N GLU A 38 -6.44 -1.84 -11.05
CA GLU A 38 -5.85 -3.17 -11.22
C GLU A 38 -5.13 -3.67 -9.96
N HIS A 39 -4.56 -2.76 -9.16
CA HIS A 39 -3.93 -3.09 -7.88
C HIS A 39 -4.96 -3.36 -6.79
N ALA A 40 -6.15 -2.77 -6.88
CA ALA A 40 -7.27 -3.07 -5.97
C ALA A 40 -7.77 -4.51 -6.16
N ASP A 41 -7.83 -4.98 -7.39
CA ASP A 41 -8.21 -6.37 -7.70
C ASP A 41 -7.12 -7.35 -7.27
N THR A 42 -5.85 -6.97 -7.44
CA THR A 42 -4.72 -7.74 -6.92
C THR A 42 -4.80 -7.88 -5.39
N LEU A 43 -5.08 -6.79 -4.68
CA LEU A 43 -5.25 -6.76 -3.23
C LEU A 43 -6.42 -7.64 -2.78
N PHE A 44 -7.57 -7.54 -3.46
CA PHE A 44 -8.75 -8.36 -3.17
C PHE A 44 -8.49 -9.84 -3.41
N ASN A 45 -7.86 -10.21 -4.51
CA ASN A 45 -7.54 -11.60 -4.83
C ASN A 45 -6.58 -12.22 -3.80
N ARG A 46 -5.72 -11.41 -3.17
CA ARG A 46 -4.77 -11.88 -2.15
C ARG A 46 -5.34 -11.91 -0.74
N THR A 47 -6.21 -10.96 -0.37
CA THR A 47 -6.64 -10.75 1.02
C THR A 47 -8.14 -10.94 1.25
N GLY A 48 -8.94 -11.04 0.19
CA GLY A 48 -10.40 -11.01 0.23
C GLY A 48 -10.99 -9.64 0.59
N LYS A 49 -10.17 -8.59 0.70
CA LYS A 49 -10.58 -7.24 1.08
C LYS A 49 -9.88 -6.20 0.20
N ARG A 50 -10.44 -4.99 0.12
CA ARG A 50 -9.82 -3.81 -0.53
C ARG A 50 -9.40 -2.76 0.50
N LEU A 51 -8.98 -3.22 1.68
CA LEU A 51 -8.62 -2.37 2.80
C LEU A 51 -7.11 -2.07 2.75
N VAL A 52 -6.75 -0.82 3.03
CA VAL A 52 -5.38 -0.31 3.05
C VAL A 52 -5.11 0.46 4.35
N PRO A 53 -3.84 0.68 4.73
CA PRO A 53 -2.64 0.03 4.19
C PRO A 53 -2.61 -1.49 4.47
#